data_AF-A0A938ATQ3-F1
#
_entry.id   AF-A0A938ATQ3-F1
#
_cell.length_a   1.000
_cell.length_b   1.000
_cell.length_c   1.000
_cell.angle_alpha   90.00
_cell.angle_beta   90.00
_cell.angle_gamma   90.00
#
_symmetry.space_group_name_H-M   'P 1'
#
loop_
_entity.id
_entity.type
_entity.pdbx_description
1 polymer ?
#
loop_
_entity_poly.entity_id
_entity_poly.type
_entity_poly.pdbx_seq_one_letter_code
_entity_poly.pdbx_strand_id
1 'polypeptide(L)'
;MYSPAVERLITELSKLPGIGQRTAQRLTFHILRQRTEDVLPLAEAIVEVKERIGFCTRCFNLAEGELCTLCADPRREQDVICVVEQPADIIPIERTHEFRGLYHVLGGALSPIDG
;
A
#
# COMPACT_ATOMS: atom_id res chain seq x y z
N MET A 1 -6.34 27.76 -18.51
CA MET A 1 -6.98 27.66 -17.19
C MET A 1 -7.96 26.51 -17.27
N TYR A 2 -7.77 25.45 -16.49
CA TYR A 2 -8.64 24.29 -16.57
C TYR A 2 -9.88 24.49 -15.69
N SER A 3 -10.88 23.61 -15.77
CA SER A 3 -11.94 23.66 -14.77
C SER A 3 -11.37 23.35 -13.39
N PRO A 4 -11.92 23.89 -12.30
CA PRO A 4 -11.44 23.62 -10.95
C PRO A 4 -11.35 22.13 -10.60
N ALA A 5 -12.23 21.29 -11.18
CA ALA A 5 -12.21 19.85 -10.99
C ALA A 5 -10.96 19.18 -11.60
N VAL A 6 -10.53 19.64 -12.78
CA VAL A 6 -9.33 19.14 -13.45
C VAL A 6 -8.07 19.54 -12.69
N GLU A 7 -8.00 20.80 -12.23
CA GLU A 7 -6.84 21.28 -11.47
C GLU A 7 -6.70 20.52 -10.15
N ARG A 8 -7.81 20.27 -9.44
CA ARG A 8 -7.82 19.46 -8.23
C ARG A 8 -7.25 18.05 -8.47
N LEU A 9 -7.68 17.37 -9.54
CA LEU A 9 -7.18 16.02 -9.82
C LEU A 9 -5.69 16.00 -10.16
N ILE A 10 -5.19 16.99 -10.92
CA ILE A 10 -3.76 17.15 -11.19
C ILE A 10 -2.99 17.31 -9.87
N THR A 11 -3.46 18.19 -8.99
CA THR A 11 -2.81 18.45 -7.71
C THR A 11 -2.77 17.20 -6.84
N GLU A 12 -3.87 16.45 -6.70
CA GLU A 12 -3.86 15.22 -5.89
C GLU A 12 -2.94 14.14 -6.48
N LEU A 13 -2.97 13.93 -7.80
CA LEU A 13 -2.08 12.95 -8.45
C LEU A 13 -0.59 13.33 -8.32
N SER A 14 -0.26 14.62 -8.31
CA SER A 14 1.12 15.10 -8.15
C SER A 14 1.73 14.86 -6.75
N LYS A 15 0.90 14.55 -5.75
CA LYS A 15 1.38 14.22 -4.40
C LYS A 15 1.88 12.77 -4.29
N LEU A 16 1.54 11.92 -5.27
CA LEU A 16 1.95 10.53 -5.27
C LEU A 16 3.44 10.40 -5.59
N PRO A 17 4.16 9.48 -4.92
CA PRO A 17 5.58 9.27 -5.16
C PRO A 17 5.82 8.88 -6.63
N GLY A 18 6.79 9.54 -7.27
CA GLY A 18 7.13 9.30 -8.68
C GLY A 18 6.23 9.98 -9.71
N ILE A 19 5.21 10.75 -9.30
CA ILE A 19 4.31 11.46 -10.21
C ILE A 19 4.54 12.97 -10.13
N GLY A 20 5.30 13.52 -11.08
CA GLY A 20 5.44 14.97 -11.23
C GLY A 20 4.25 15.63 -11.94
N GLN A 21 4.18 16.97 -11.91
CA GLN A 21 3.08 17.77 -12.47
C GLN A 21 2.72 17.39 -13.92
N ARG A 22 3.72 17.20 -14.79
CA ARG A 22 3.51 16.82 -16.20
C ARG A 22 2.88 15.43 -16.32
N THR A 23 3.27 14.48 -15.48
CA THR A 23 2.72 13.12 -15.46
C THR A 23 1.29 13.14 -14.89
N ALA A 24 1.04 13.89 -13.81
CA ALA A 24 -0.28 14.06 -13.22
C ALA A 24 -1.30 14.65 -14.23
N GLN A 25 -0.88 15.65 -14.99
CA GLN A 25 -1.67 16.23 -16.08
C GLN A 25 -1.99 15.19 -17.17
N ARG A 26 -0.98 14.41 -17.62
CA ARG A 26 -1.18 13.34 -18.59
C ARG A 26 -2.20 12.29 -18.11
N LEU A 27 -2.10 11.87 -16.84
CA LEU A 27 -3.02 10.91 -16.23
C LEU A 27 -4.44 11.49 -16.11
N THR A 28 -4.57 12.75 -15.71
CA THR A 28 -5.87 13.44 -15.62
C THR A 28 -6.58 13.45 -16.99
N PHE A 29 -5.88 13.79 -18.07
CA PHE A 29 -6.46 13.76 -19.40
C PHE A 29 -6.74 12.35 -19.93
N HIS A 30 -6.02 11.33 -19.45
CA HIS A 30 -6.36 9.95 -19.74
C HIS A 30 -7.70 9.56 -19.08
N ILE A 31 -7.87 9.86 -17.79
CA ILE A 31 -9.09 9.59 -17.03
C ILE A 31 -10.30 10.31 -17.65
N LEU A 32 -10.15 11.57 -18.07
CA LEU A 32 -11.22 12.33 -18.73
C LEU A 32 -11.74 11.71 -20.04
N ARG A 33 -10.92 10.91 -20.72
CA ARG A 33 -11.29 10.25 -21.99
C ARG A 33 -11.93 8.87 -21.77
N GLN A 34 -11.85 8.33 -20.57
CA GLN A 34 -12.43 7.05 -20.22
C GLN A 34 -13.90 7.20 -19.87
N ARG A 35 -14.65 6.09 -19.96
CA ARG A 35 -16.05 6.05 -19.54
C ARG A 35 -16.11 5.99 -18.03
N THR A 36 -17.18 6.51 -17.44
CA THR A 36 -17.36 6.53 -15.98
C THR A 36 -17.24 5.13 -15.37
N GLU A 37 -17.78 4.11 -16.02
CA GLU A 37 -17.69 2.69 -15.61
C GLU A 37 -16.25 2.16 -15.52
N ASP A 38 -15.32 2.71 -16.30
CA ASP A 38 -13.91 2.31 -16.31
C ASP A 38 -13.11 3.05 -15.20
N VAL A 39 -13.59 4.22 -14.76
CA VAL A 39 -12.90 5.09 -13.78
C VAL A 39 -13.37 4.83 -12.35
N LEU A 40 -14.66 4.54 -12.15
CA LEU A 40 -15.24 4.32 -10.82
C LEU A 40 -14.53 3.21 -10.02
N PRO A 41 -14.21 2.03 -10.61
CA PRO A 41 -13.52 0.97 -9.87
C PRO A 41 -12.15 1.40 -9.32
N LEU A 42 -11.43 2.29 -10.01
CA LEU A 42 -10.16 2.83 -9.51
C LEU A 42 -10.37 3.72 -8.29
N ALA A 43 -11.38 4.60 -8.33
CA ALA A 43 -11.70 5.47 -7.20
C ALA A 43 -12.16 4.66 -5.98
N GLU A 44 -12.99 3.64 -6.20
CA GLU A 44 -13.46 2.72 -5.16
C GLU A 44 -12.30 1.94 -4.55
N ALA A 45 -11.39 1.38 -5.35
CA ALA A 45 -10.24 0.64 -4.85
C ALA A 45 -9.31 1.50 -3.96
N ILE A 46 -9.14 2.78 -4.29
CA ILE A 46 -8.35 3.72 -3.47
C ILE A 46 -9.00 3.92 -2.09
N VAL A 47 -10.32 4.10 -2.06
CA VAL A 47 -11.08 4.26 -0.81
C VAL A 47 -11.07 2.97 -0.01
N GLU A 48 -11.35 1.84 -0.65
CA GLU A 48 -11.43 0.52 -0.02
C GLU A 48 -10.13 0.14 0.69
N VAL A 49 -8.97 0.32 0.05
CA VAL A 49 -7.68 0.05 0.70
C VAL A 49 -7.49 0.94 1.93
N LYS A 50 -7.91 2.20 1.88
CA LYS A 50 -7.72 3.11 3.01
C LYS A 50 -8.65 2.81 4.18
N GLU A 51 -9.85 2.29 3.91
CA GLU A 51 -10.85 1.98 4.93
C GLU A 51 -10.68 0.58 5.53
N ARG A 52 -10.32 -0.41 4.71
CA ARG A 52 -10.29 -1.82 5.14
C ARG A 52 -8.94 -2.28 5.65
N ILE A 53 -7.84 -1.70 5.13
CA ILE A 53 -6.51 -2.16 5.51
C ILE A 53 -6.06 -1.46 6.77
N GLY A 54 -5.92 -2.23 7.84
CA GLY A 54 -5.28 -1.86 9.09
C GLY A 54 -3.97 -2.62 9.32
N PHE A 55 -3.57 -2.66 10.58
CA PHE A 55 -2.38 -3.38 11.02
C PHE A 55 -2.78 -4.60 11.85
N CYS A 56 -2.12 -5.72 11.57
CA CYS A 56 -2.19 -6.93 12.37
C CYS A 56 -1.77 -6.64 13.81
N THR A 57 -2.59 -7.04 14.78
CA THR A 57 -2.34 -6.82 16.21
C THR A 57 -1.12 -7.57 16.73
N ARG A 58 -0.65 -8.59 16.00
CA ARG A 58 0.48 -9.46 16.40
C ARG A 58 1.82 -9.08 15.78
N CYS A 59 1.83 -8.73 14.49
CA CYS A 59 3.07 -8.53 13.74
C CYS A 59 3.18 -7.19 13.02
N PHE A 60 2.15 -6.33 13.12
CA PHE A 60 2.10 -5.04 12.43
C PHE A 60 2.21 -5.09 10.90
N ASN A 61 2.05 -6.27 10.27
CA ASN A 61 1.81 -6.37 8.83
C ASN A 61 0.40 -5.87 8.47
N LEU A 62 0.15 -5.61 7.18
CA LEU A 62 -1.17 -5.24 6.67
C LEU A 62 -2.19 -6.36 6.92
N ALA A 63 -3.38 -6.00 7.38
CA ALA A 63 -4.48 -6.92 7.65
C ALA A 63 -5.84 -6.24 7.40
N GLU A 64 -6.82 -7.01 6.90
CA GLU A 64 -8.22 -6.57 6.81
C GLU A 64 -9.02 -6.85 8.10
N GLY A 65 -8.47 -7.66 9.01
CA GLY A 65 -9.05 -7.97 10.31
C GLY A 65 -8.02 -7.88 11.42
N GLU A 66 -8.26 -8.55 12.54
CA GLU A 66 -7.36 -8.54 13.71
C GLU A 66 -5.97 -9.12 13.38
N LEU A 67 -5.92 -10.18 12.58
CA LEU A 67 -4.69 -10.87 12.19
C LEU A 67 -4.50 -10.80 10.67
N CYS A 68 -3.24 -10.64 10.24
CA CYS A 68 -2.89 -10.82 8.83
C CYS A 68 -2.97 -12.30 8.43
N THR A 69 -3.06 -12.56 7.13
CA THR A 69 -3.14 -13.93 6.57
C THR A 69 -1.98 -14.82 6.99
N LEU A 70 -0.77 -14.26 7.13
CA LEU A 70 0.42 -14.98 7.59
C LEU A 70 0.30 -15.36 9.07
N CYS A 71 -0.28 -14.48 9.90
CA CYS A 71 -0.43 -14.76 11.31
C CYS A 71 -1.54 -15.78 11.59
N ALA A 72 -2.60 -15.76 10.78
CA ALA A 72 -3.73 -16.67 10.89
C ALA A 72 -3.42 -18.07 10.33
N ASP A 73 -2.36 -18.25 9.53
CA ASP A 73 -2.02 -19.53 8.92
C ASP A 73 -1.39 -20.51 9.94
N PRO A 74 -2.08 -21.62 10.28
CA PRO A 74 -1.56 -22.60 11.24
C PRO A 74 -0.43 -23.46 10.67
N ARG A 75 -0.17 -23.39 9.36
CA ARG A 75 0.90 -24.17 8.70
C ARG A 75 2.28 -23.54 8.88
N ARG A 76 2.36 -22.33 9.44
CA ARG A 76 3.60 -21.60 9.67
C ARG A 76 4.25 -21.96 11.00
N GLU A 77 5.58 -21.92 10.98
CA GLU A 77 6.44 -22.13 12.15
C GLU A 77 6.28 -20.93 13.11
N GLN A 78 5.77 -21.19 14.31
CA GLN A 78 5.42 -20.14 15.29
C GLN A 78 6.60 -19.73 16.17
N ASP A 79 7.70 -20.49 16.14
CA ASP A 79 8.91 -20.30 16.94
C ASP A 79 9.99 -19.47 16.22
N VAL A 80 9.79 -19.16 14.94
CA VAL A 80 10.72 -18.38 14.12
C VAL A 80 10.05 -17.09 13.64
N ILE A 81 10.70 -15.95 13.91
CA ILE A 81 10.22 -14.63 13.50
C ILE A 81 11.28 -13.94 12.63
N CYS A 82 10.90 -13.55 11.42
CA CYS A 82 11.69 -12.67 10.55
C CYS A 82 11.28 -11.21 10.79
N VAL A 83 12.18 -10.42 11.35
CA VAL A 83 11.95 -8.99 11.58
C VAL A 83 12.27 -8.22 10.30
N VAL A 84 11.34 -7.37 9.88
CA VAL A 84 11.47 -6.54 8.68
C VAL A 84 11.15 -5.08 8.99
N GLU A 85 11.65 -4.17 8.17
CA GLU A 85 11.45 -2.74 8.38
C GLU A 85 10.01 -2.32 8.04
N GLN A 86 9.53 -2.71 6.85
CA GLN A 86 8.24 -2.31 6.31
C GLN A 86 7.44 -3.53 5.81
N PRO A 87 6.11 -3.44 5.70
CA PRO A 87 5.29 -4.54 5.17
C PRO A 87 5.71 -5.00 3.77
N ALA A 88 6.23 -4.09 2.94
CA ALA A 88 6.68 -4.38 1.58
C ALA A 88 7.86 -5.36 1.53
N ASP A 89 8.69 -5.41 2.58
CA ASP A 89 9.87 -6.28 2.65
C ASP A 89 9.51 -7.76 2.81
N ILE A 90 8.29 -8.06 3.25
CA ILE A 90 7.77 -9.43 3.35
C ILE A 90 7.61 -10.06 1.96
N ILE A 91 7.15 -9.28 0.98
CA ILE A 91 6.81 -9.75 -0.37
C ILE A 91 7.97 -10.49 -1.05
N PRO A 92 9.21 -9.95 -1.13
CA PRO A 92 10.32 -10.65 -1.76
C PRO A 92 10.69 -11.93 -1.02
N ILE A 93 10.59 -11.97 0.32
CA ILE A 93 10.89 -13.17 1.12
C ILE A 93 9.86 -14.26 0.83
N GLU A 94 8.57 -13.92 0.86
CA GLU A 94 7.48 -14.86 0.57
C GLU A 94 7.55 -15.42 -0.86
N ARG A 95 7.98 -14.63 -1.83
CA ARG A 95 8.17 -15.07 -3.23
C ARG A 95 9.24 -16.15 -3.40
N THR A 96 10.15 -16.30 -2.43
CA THR A 96 11.14 -17.40 -2.47
C THR A 96 10.53 -18.74 -2.14
N HIS A 97 9.42 -18.77 -1.39
CA HIS A 97 8.82 -19.98 -0.81
C HIS A 97 9.74 -20.78 0.13
N GLU A 98 10.89 -20.22 0.54
CA GLU A 98 11.87 -20.87 1.42
C GLU A 98 11.63 -20.55 2.90
N PHE A 99 10.96 -19.45 3.22
CA PHE A 99 10.68 -19.06 4.60
C PHE A 99 9.26 -19.43 5.03
N ARG A 100 9.14 -20.20 6.11
CA ARG A 100 7.84 -20.68 6.67
C ARG A 100 7.51 -20.12 8.04
N GLY A 101 8.38 -19.29 8.61
CA GLY A 101 8.15 -18.63 9.89
C GLY A 101 7.14 -17.49 9.80
N LEU A 102 7.01 -16.80 10.93
CA LEU A 102 6.23 -15.56 11.05
C LEU A 102 7.11 -14.33 10.77
N TYR A 103 6.45 -13.17 10.66
CA TYR A 103 7.12 -11.89 10.49
C TYR A 103 6.83 -10.97 11.67
N HIS A 104 7.64 -9.93 11.81
CA HIS A 104 7.36 -8.76 12.63
C HIS A 104 7.80 -7.50 11.88
N VAL A 105 6.90 -6.54 11.70
CA VAL A 105 7.15 -5.28 10.98
C VAL A 105 7.44 -4.18 11.98
N LEU A 106 8.58 -3.50 11.82
CA LEU A 106 9.00 -2.44 12.73
C LEU A 106 8.31 -1.09 12.46
N GLY A 107 7.94 -0.83 11.20
CA GLY A 107 7.34 0.45 10.79
C GLY A 107 8.36 1.54 10.42
N GLY A 108 9.62 1.17 10.23
CA GLY A 108 10.72 2.06 9.87
C GLY A 108 12.04 1.68 10.56
N ALA A 109 13.15 2.20 10.03
CA ALA A 109 14.46 2.07 10.64
C ALA A 109 14.72 3.17 11.69
N LEU A 110 15.55 2.84 12.69
CA LEU A 110 16.14 3.84 13.57
C LEU A 110 17.17 4.64 12.78
N SER A 111 16.90 5.93 12.60
CA SER A 111 17.81 6.86 11.92
C SER A 111 18.19 7.99 12.89
N PRO A 112 19.43 7.98 13.44
CA PRO A 112 19.90 9.04 14.33
C PRO A 112 19.89 10.44 13.71
N ILE A 113 19.77 10.53 12.39
CA ILE A 113 19.70 11.78 11.64
C ILE A 113 18.26 12.33 11.59
N ASP A 114 17.26 11.44 11.62
CA ASP A 114 15.84 11.80 11.46
C ASP A 114 15.09 11.93 12.80
N GLY A 115 15.69 11.51 13.92
CA GLY A 115 15.18 11.69 15.28
C GLY A 115 14.69 10.40 15.93
#